data_AF-A0AAJ2NU74-F1
#
_entry.id   AF-A0AAJ2NU74-F1
#
_cell.length_a   1.000
_cell.length_b   1.000
_cell.length_c   1.000
_cell.angle_alpha   90.00
_cell.angle_beta   90.00
_cell.angle_gamma   90.00
#
_symmetry.space_group_name_H-M   'P 1'
#
loop_
_entity.id
_entity.type
_entity.pdbx_description
1 polymer ?
#
loop_
_entity_poly.entity_id
_entity_poly.type
_entity_poly.pdbx_seq_one_letter_code
_entity_poly.pdbx_strand_id
1 'polypeptide(L)' 'ERITSTNKGSVTSIQAIYVPADDYTDPAPATTFAHLDATTNLERKLSEMGIYPAVDPLASTSRALSPEIVGEEHY' A
#
# COMPACT_ATOMS: atom_id res chain seq x y z
N GLU A 1 7.16 -10.50 -13.62
CA GLU A 1 7.51 -9.32 -12.81
C GLU A 1 9.01 -9.05 -12.86
N ARG A 2 9.42 -7.80 -13.15
CA ARG A 2 10.84 -7.37 -13.17
C ARG A 2 11.27 -6.63 -11.90
N ILE A 3 10.30 -6.12 -11.13
CA ILE A 3 10.53 -5.38 -9.89
C ILE A 3 10.40 -6.39 -8.74
N THR A 4 11.52 -6.97 -8.32
CA THR A 4 11.55 -7.94 -7.22
C THR A 4 12.97 -8.05 -6.65
N SER A 5 13.08 -8.63 -5.46
CA SER A 5 14.38 -8.96 -4.85
C SER A 5 14.86 -10.33 -5.32
N THR A 6 16.16 -10.45 -5.55
CA THR A 6 16.82 -11.70 -5.97
C THR A 6 17.93 -12.06 -5.00
N ASN A 7 18.50 -13.26 -5.14
CA ASN A 7 19.65 -13.69 -4.33
C ASN A 7 20.93 -12.83 -4.56
N LYS A 8 20.95 -11.98 -5.59
CA LYS A 8 22.08 -11.11 -5.91
C LYS A 8 21.93 -9.68 -5.38
N GLY A 9 20.72 -9.30 -4.94
CA GLY A 9 20.41 -7.95 -4.52
C GLY A 9 18.91 -7.71 -4.45
N SER A 10 18.52 -6.66 -3.74
CA SER A 10 17.12 -6.28 -3.52
C SER A 10 16.73 -5.03 -4.29
N VAL A 11 15.46 -4.96 -4.67
CA VAL A 11 14.83 -3.76 -5.20
C VAL A 11 13.56 -3.52 -4.40
N THR A 12 13.50 -2.38 -3.71
CA THR A 12 12.29 -1.88 -3.03
C THR A 12 11.73 -0.73 -3.85
N SER A 13 10.55 -0.92 -4.45
CA SER A 13 9.90 0.11 -5.26
C SER A 13 8.77 0.79 -4.51
N ILE A 14 8.72 2.12 -4.56
CA ILE A 14 7.57 2.91 -4.12
C ILE A 14 6.90 3.46 -5.37
N GLN A 15 5.62 3.13 -5.56
CA GLN A 15 4.87 3.47 -6.77
C GLN A 15 3.69 4.36 -6.39
N ALA A 16 3.61 5.54 -7.01
CA ALA A 16 2.45 6.41 -6.85
C ALA A 16 1.36 5.98 -7.85
N ILE A 17 0.21 5.57 -7.32
CA ILE A 17 -0.95 5.17 -8.12
C ILE A 17 -2.01 6.26 -7.99
N TYR A 18 -2.36 6.88 -9.10
CA TYR A 18 -3.48 7.80 -9.16
C TYR A 18 -4.78 7.01 -9.33
N VAL A 19 -5.75 7.26 -8.45
CA VAL A 19 -7.09 6.64 -8.50
C VAL A 19 -8.05 7.63 -9.17
N PRO A 20 -8.54 7.36 -10.40
CA PRO A 20 -9.48 8.25 -11.06
C PRO A 20 -10.79 8.36 -10.29
N ALA A 21 -11.26 9.58 -10.07
CA ALA A 21 -12.54 9.86 -9.41
C ALA A 21 -12.73 9.21 -8.02
N ASP A 22 -11.63 8.90 -7.32
CA ASP A 22 -11.64 8.19 -6.03
C ASP A 22 -12.30 6.79 -6.08
N ASP A 23 -12.41 6.16 -7.27
CA ASP A 23 -12.98 4.82 -7.47
C ASP A 23 -11.92 3.72 -7.50
N TYR A 24 -11.80 2.98 -6.40
CA TYR A 24 -10.87 1.85 -6.24
C TYR A 24 -11.32 0.57 -6.96
N THR A 25 -12.55 0.54 -7.49
CA THR A 25 -13.07 -0.61 -8.25
C THR A 25 -12.72 -0.55 -9.73
N ASP A 26 -12.11 0.54 -10.19
CA ASP A 26 -11.61 0.65 -11.55
C ASP A 26 -10.58 -0.48 -11.84
N PRO A 27 -10.64 -1.11 -13.03
CA PRO A 27 -9.77 -2.23 -13.37
C PRO A 27 -8.27 -1.89 -13.34
N ALA A 28 -7.86 -0.64 -13.55
CA ALA A 28 -6.45 -0.25 -13.52
C ALA A 28 -5.82 -0.32 -12.11
N PRO A 29 -6.38 0.33 -11.07
CA PRO A 29 -5.89 0.14 -9.71
C PRO A 29 -6.11 -1.29 -9.20
N ALA A 30 -7.24 -1.93 -9.51
CA ALA A 30 -7.53 -3.30 -9.08
C ALA A 30 -6.48 -4.32 -9.56
N THR A 31 -6.03 -4.22 -10.81
CA THR A 31 -4.96 -5.09 -11.34
C THR A 31 -3.59 -4.75 -10.75
N THR A 32 -3.30 -3.48 -10.51
CA THR A 32 -2.03 -3.05 -9.91
C THR A 32 -1.89 -3.54 -8.46
N PHE A 33 -2.97 -3.51 -7.67
CA PHE A 33 -2.95 -3.95 -6.27
C PHE A 33 -2.59 -5.43 -6.11
N ALA A 34 -2.93 -6.29 -7.07
CA ALA A 34 -2.57 -7.71 -7.01
C ALA A 34 -1.05 -7.95 -7.00
N HIS A 35 -0.27 -7.01 -7.56
CA HIS A 35 1.18 -7.10 -7.66
C HIS A 35 1.93 -6.41 -6.51
N LEU A 36 1.22 -5.72 -5.60
CA LEU A 36 1.84 -4.99 -4.50
C LEU A 36 1.90 -5.86 -3.23
N ASP A 37 2.99 -5.71 -2.49
CA ASP A 37 3.17 -6.36 -1.18
C ASP A 37 2.58 -5.53 -0.03
N ALA A 38 2.44 -4.22 -0.22
CA ALA A 38 1.78 -3.31 0.71
C ALA A 38 1.11 -2.16 -0.05
N THR A 39 0.01 -1.64 0.51
CA THR A 39 -0.72 -0.49 0.00
C THR A 39 -0.83 0.57 1.10
N THR A 40 -0.51 1.81 0.76
CA THR A 40 -0.72 2.98 1.62
C THR A 40 -1.74 3.89 0.96
N ASN A 41 -2.96 3.86 1.46
CA ASN A 41 -4.09 4.57 0.85
C ASN A 41 -4.18 5.97 1.44
N LEU A 42 -4.22 6.98 0.57
CA LEU A 42 -4.35 8.38 0.97
C LEU A 42 -5.76 8.85 0.71
N GLU A 43 -6.40 9.46 1.72
CA GLU A 43 -7.79 9.90 1.62
C GLU A 43 -7.98 11.40 1.78
N ARG A 44 -8.85 11.96 0.94
CA ARG A 44 -9.21 13.37 0.95
C ARG A 44 -9.85 13.79 2.28
N LYS A 45 -10.73 12.96 2.86
CA LYS A 45 -11.43 13.24 4.12
C LYS A 45 -10.46 13.52 5.28
N LEU A 46 -9.33 12.80 5.33
CA LEU A 46 -8.32 12.95 6.38
C LEU A 46 -7.52 14.25 6.20
N SER A 47 -7.18 14.58 4.95
CA SER A 47 -6.53 15.85 4.65
C SER A 47 -7.42 17.05 4.96
N GLU A 48 -8.73 16.96 4.72
CA GLU A 48 -9.71 18.03 5.03
C GLU A 48 -9.85 18.26 6.55
N MET A 49 -9.61 17.23 7.36
CA MET A 49 -9.51 17.33 8.81
C MET A 49 -8.16 17.90 9.30
N GLY A 50 -7.22 18.19 8.40
CA GLY A 50 -5.87 18.66 8.72
C GLY A 50 -4.91 17.57 9.19
N ILE A 51 -5.23 16.29 8.97
CA ILE A 51 -4.39 15.16 9.37
C ILE A 51 -3.35 14.91 8.28
N TYR A 52 -2.06 14.97 8.66
CA TYR A 52 -0.93 14.72 7.78
C TYR A 52 0.09 13.76 8.42
N PRO A 53 0.52 12.70 7.71
CA PRO A 53 0.10 12.32 6.36
C PRO A 53 -1.35 11.78 6.34
N ALA A 54 -2.07 12.00 5.25
CA ALA A 54 -3.50 11.64 5.10
C ALA A 54 -3.72 10.13 4.83
N VAL A 55 -3.00 9.27 5.56
CA VAL A 55 -3.03 7.81 5.41
C VAL A 55 -4.26 7.26 6.10
N ASP A 56 -5.09 6.49 5.38
CA ASP A 56 -6.20 5.76 5.98
C ASP A 56 -5.67 4.46 6.63
N PRO A 57 -5.76 4.33 7.97
CA PRO A 57 -5.21 3.18 8.68
C PRO A 57 -6.03 1.90 8.52
N LEU A 58 -7.29 1.99 8.06
CA LEU A 58 -8.17 0.85 7.86
C LEU A 58 -8.11 0.33 6.42
N ALA A 59 -7.87 1.21 5.45
CA ALA A 59 -7.77 0.85 4.04
C ALA A 59 -6.34 0.46 3.62
N SER A 60 -5.32 0.89 4.37
CA SER A 60 -3.92 0.53 4.10
C SER A 60 -3.62 -0.88 4.60
N THR A 61 -2.86 -1.66 3.83
CA THR A 61 -2.55 -3.07 4.17
C THR A 61 -1.09 -3.40 3.86
N SER A 62 -0.56 -4.45 4.49
CA SER A 62 0.78 -4.96 4.21
C SER A 62 0.83 -6.46 4.44
N ARG A 63 1.42 -7.21 3.50
CA ARG A 63 1.70 -8.64 3.68
C ARG A 63 2.70 -8.90 4.80
N ALA A 64 3.55 -7.92 5.11
CA ALA A 64 4.51 -8.02 6.19
C ALA A 64 3.86 -7.83 7.57
N LEU A 65 2.64 -7.29 7.65
CA LEU A 65 1.89 -7.19 8.91
C LEU A 65 1.25 -8.54 9.23
N SER A 66 2.08 -9.47 9.71
CA SER A 66 1.69 -10.78 10.23
C SER A 66 2.54 -11.09 11.47
N PRO A 67 2.01 -11.78 12.50
CA PRO A 67 2.76 -12.12 13.70
C PRO A 67 4.06 -12.88 13.42
N GLU A 68 4.09 -13.74 12.39
CA GLU A 68 5.30 -14.47 12.02
C GLU A 68 6.41 -13.59 11.42
N ILE A 69 6.10 -12.35 11.01
CA ILE A 69 7.06 -11.40 10.44
C ILE A 69 7.41 -10.28 11.43
N VAL A 70 6.40 -9.67 12.07
CA VAL A 70 6.59 -8.52 12.97
C VAL A 70 6.58 -8.87 14.46
N GLY A 71 6.19 -10.10 14.82
CA GLY A 71 5.99 -10.54 16.19
C GLY A 71 4.61 -10.18 16.76
N GLU A 72 4.20 -10.90 17.81
CA GLU A 72 2.88 -10.77 18.46
C GLU A 72 2.66 -9.42 19.14
N GLU A 73 3.70 -8.73 19.59
CA GLU A 73 3.54 -7.42 20.27
C GLU A 73 3.19 -6.31 19.27
N HIS A 74 3.69 -6.40 18.04
CA HIS A 74 3.49 -5.37 17.02
C HIS A 74 2.26 -5.66 16.13
N TYR A 75 1.92 -6.92 15.93
CA TYR A 75 0.72 -7.31 15.20
C TYR A 75 -0.56 -6.93 15.97
#